data_AF-A0A433MVD9-F1
#
_entry.id   AF-A0A433MVD9-F1
#
_cell.length_a   1.000
_cell.length_b   1.000
_cell.length_c   1.000
_cell.angle_alpha   90.00
_cell.angle_beta   90.00
_cell.angle_gamma   90.00
#
_symmetry.space_group_name_H-M   'P 1'
#
loop_
_entity.id
_entity.type
_entity.pdbx_description
1 polymer ?
#
loop_
_entity_poly.entity_id
_entity_poly.type
_entity_poly.pdbx_seq_one_letter_code
_entity_poly.pdbx_strand_id
1 'polypeptide(L)'
;MNTEKHIADAESGFMVVNVVPDFCIVGKQVVPFDIVSILPPEKAAYSHTVFARSEKVLMVDSIVKGVTGNAGSGVRSGVSLGAGNVKIISGSQTVFVENRAVARHGDLCEMNGSA
;
A
#
# COMPACT_ATOMS: atom_id res chain seq x y z
N MET A 1 -12.23 -5.07 19.56
CA MET A 1 -11.22 -4.92 18.49
C MET A 1 -9.96 -4.39 19.14
N ASN A 2 -8.83 -5.07 18.97
CA ASN A 2 -7.58 -4.66 19.61
C ASN A 2 -7.11 -3.34 18.98
N THR A 3 -7.03 -2.26 19.77
CA THR A 3 -6.75 -0.88 19.29
C THR A 3 -5.26 -0.56 19.19
N GLU A 4 -4.39 -1.55 19.37
CA GLU A 4 -2.95 -1.36 19.28
C GLU A 4 -2.51 -1.20 17.82
N LYS A 5 -2.03 0.01 17.49
CA LYS A 5 -1.31 0.24 16.24
C LYS A 5 0.00 -0.54 16.27
N HIS A 6 0.13 -1.54 15.41
CA HIS A 6 1.38 -2.30 15.23
C HIS A 6 2.19 -1.74 14.04
N ILE A 7 3.48 -2.09 14.02
CA ILE A 7 4.45 -1.81 12.95
C ILE A 7 4.89 -3.14 12.32
N ALA A 8 5.63 -3.11 11.21
CA ALA A 8 6.12 -4.27 10.44
C ALA A 8 5.02 -5.03 9.68
N ASP A 9 4.35 -4.33 8.79
CA ASP A 9 3.24 -4.88 8.03
C ASP A 9 3.70 -5.68 6.79
N ALA A 10 4.97 -6.10 6.69
CA ALA A 10 5.41 -7.00 5.61
C ALA A 10 4.99 -8.48 5.83
N GLU A 11 4.30 -8.78 6.94
CA GLU A 11 3.68 -10.09 7.16
C GLU A 11 2.54 -10.33 6.17
N SER A 12 2.41 -11.58 5.70
CA SER A 12 1.34 -12.00 4.78
C SER A 12 -0.07 -11.88 5.36
N GLY A 13 -0.21 -11.71 6.68
CA GLY A 13 -1.48 -11.49 7.36
C GLY A 13 -2.05 -10.07 7.20
N PHE A 14 -1.23 -9.10 6.77
CA PHE A 14 -1.68 -7.72 6.59
C PHE A 14 -1.94 -7.39 5.12
N MET A 15 -2.94 -6.54 4.93
CA MET A 15 -3.37 -6.07 3.63
C MET A 15 -3.66 -4.57 3.68
N VAL A 16 -3.52 -3.93 2.52
CA VAL A 16 -4.07 -2.60 2.28
C VAL A 16 -5.37 -2.73 1.51
N VAL A 17 -6.35 -1.92 1.91
CA VAL A 17 -7.66 -1.82 1.27
C VAL A 17 -7.91 -0.37 0.94
N ASN A 18 -8.56 -0.12 -0.19
CA ASN A 18 -8.91 1.22 -0.59
C ASN A 18 -10.06 1.76 0.28
N VAL A 19 -9.93 3.02 0.72
CA VAL A 19 -11.02 3.76 1.39
C VAL A 19 -11.87 4.56 0.39
N VAL A 20 -11.33 4.79 -0.80
CA VAL A 20 -12.02 5.40 -1.94
C VAL A 20 -11.93 4.41 -3.11
N PRO A 21 -13.05 4.10 -3.81
CA PRO A 21 -13.04 3.19 -4.95
C PRO A 21 -12.02 3.58 -6.02
N ASP A 22 -11.42 2.58 -6.65
CA ASP A 22 -10.63 2.80 -7.87
C ASP A 22 -11.59 2.90 -9.06
N PHE A 23 -11.64 4.08 -9.68
CA PHE A 23 -12.55 4.33 -10.79
C PHE A 23 -11.89 3.99 -12.11
N CYS A 24 -12.48 3.04 -12.83
CA CYS A 24 -11.99 2.56 -14.12
C CYS A 24 -13.01 2.77 -15.23
N ILE A 25 -12.53 2.97 -16.44
CA ILE A 25 -13.35 2.95 -17.65
C ILE A 25 -13.51 1.51 -18.10
N VAL A 26 -14.76 1.04 -18.14
CA VAL A 26 -15.14 -0.27 -18.70
C VAL A 26 -16.11 -0.01 -19.85
N GLY A 27 -15.65 -0.25 -21.08
CA GLY A 27 -16.38 0.16 -22.28
C GLY A 27 -16.51 1.69 -22.36
N LYS A 28 -17.73 2.21 -22.15
CA LYS A 28 -18.04 3.66 -22.17
C LYS A 28 -18.45 4.22 -20.79
N GLN A 29 -18.34 3.42 -19.74
CA GLN A 29 -18.82 3.79 -18.40
C GLN A 29 -17.66 3.89 -17.42
N VAL A 30 -17.80 4.78 -16.43
CA VAL A 30 -16.92 4.85 -15.26
C VAL A 30 -17.51 3.95 -14.17
N VAL A 31 -16.73 2.97 -13.74
CA VAL A 31 -17.14 1.93 -12.79
C VAL A 31 -16.19 1.94 -11.59
N PRO A 32 -16.71 1.97 -10.35
CA PRO A 32 -15.89 1.83 -9.14
C PRO A 32 -15.49 0.36 -8.90
N PHE A 33 -14.23 0.14 -8.51
CA PHE A 33 -13.71 -1.16 -8.08
C PHE A 33 -13.11 -1.07 -6.68
N ASP A 34 -13.33 -2.11 -5.89
CA ASP A 34 -12.58 -2.34 -4.66
C ASP A 34 -11.25 -3.02 -5.00
N ILE A 35 -10.18 -2.51 -4.41
CA ILE A 35 -8.83 -2.99 -4.66
C ILE A 35 -8.11 -3.30 -3.36
N VAL A 36 -7.34 -4.38 -3.38
CA VAL A 36 -6.61 -4.88 -2.21
C VAL A 36 -5.20 -5.28 -2.59
N SER A 37 -4.26 -5.15 -1.67
CA SER A 37 -2.93 -5.74 -1.82
C SER A 37 -2.48 -6.40 -0.52
N ILE A 38 -1.91 -7.60 -0.63
CA ILE A 38 -1.27 -8.28 0.48
C ILE A 38 0.16 -7.73 0.57
N LEU A 39 0.62 -7.40 1.77
CA LEU A 39 1.83 -6.58 1.95
C LEU A 39 3.17 -7.30 1.72
N PRO A 40 3.17 -8.62 1.48
CA PRO A 40 4.10 -9.22 0.52
C PRO A 40 3.46 -9.50 -0.86
N PRO A 41 4.19 -9.24 -1.97
CA PRO A 41 5.64 -9.03 -2.03
C PRO A 41 6.12 -7.57 -2.01
N GLU A 42 7.27 -7.36 -1.38
CA GLU A 42 8.00 -6.10 -1.34
C GLU A 42 8.48 -5.65 -2.73
N LYS A 43 8.37 -4.35 -3.05
CA LYS A 43 8.98 -3.77 -4.27
C LYS A 43 10.22 -2.94 -3.97
N ALA A 44 10.11 -1.95 -3.07
CA ALA A 44 11.18 -0.99 -2.82
C ALA A 44 11.06 -0.24 -1.49
N ALA A 45 12.17 0.33 -1.03
CA ALA A 45 12.26 1.29 0.07
C ALA A 45 11.73 0.78 1.42
N TYR A 46 11.85 -0.52 1.67
CA TYR A 46 11.68 -1.14 2.99
C TYR A 46 12.91 -0.87 3.88
N SER A 47 12.77 -1.09 5.17
CA SER A 47 13.88 -0.99 6.12
C SER A 47 14.96 -2.01 5.79
N HIS A 48 16.22 -1.59 5.84
CA HIS A 48 17.40 -2.44 5.68
C HIS A 48 18.02 -2.84 7.03
N THR A 49 17.78 -2.04 8.07
CA THR A 49 18.49 -2.13 9.37
C THR A 49 17.59 -2.50 10.54
N VAL A 50 16.29 -2.22 10.45
CA VAL A 50 15.32 -2.48 11.52
C VAL A 50 14.28 -3.50 11.05
N PHE A 51 14.15 -4.55 11.82
CA PHE A 51 13.17 -5.61 11.65
C PHE A 51 12.29 -5.64 12.89
N ALA A 52 10.99 -5.84 12.72
CA ALA A 52 10.10 -6.16 13.84
C ALA A 52 9.37 -7.46 13.52
N ARG A 53 9.36 -8.38 14.51
CA ARG A 53 8.82 -9.74 14.35
C ARG A 53 9.44 -10.49 13.16
N SER A 54 10.74 -10.30 12.96
CA SER A 54 11.53 -10.86 11.85
C SER A 54 11.18 -10.33 10.45
N GLU A 55 10.29 -9.34 10.35
CA GLU A 55 9.90 -8.73 9.08
C GLU A 55 10.42 -7.30 8.93
N LYS A 56 10.62 -6.87 7.69
CA LYS A 56 11.06 -5.51 7.40
C LYS A 56 9.98 -4.51 7.77
N VAL A 57 10.41 -3.41 8.38
CA VAL A 57 9.51 -2.30 8.70
C VAL A 57 9.18 -1.51 7.44
N LEU A 58 7.88 -1.25 7.21
CA LEU A 58 7.39 -0.27 6.25
C LEU A 58 7.53 1.14 6.81
N MET A 59 7.93 2.07 5.95
CA MET A 59 8.02 3.49 6.24
C MET A 59 7.29 4.27 5.16
N VAL A 60 7.11 5.57 5.38
CA VAL A 60 6.73 6.49 4.31
C VAL A 60 7.66 6.29 3.10
N ASP A 61 7.07 6.28 1.91
CA ASP A 61 7.68 5.94 0.61
C ASP A 61 8.04 4.47 0.37
N SER A 62 7.80 3.55 1.31
CA SER A 62 7.87 2.11 1.01
C SER A 62 6.85 1.72 -0.07
N ILE A 63 7.24 0.83 -0.98
CA ILE A 63 6.44 0.44 -2.14
C ILE A 63 6.17 -1.06 -2.11
N VAL A 64 4.91 -1.45 -2.02
CA VAL A 64 4.45 -2.86 -2.09
C VAL A 64 4.06 -3.14 -3.54
N LYS A 65 4.47 -4.30 -4.05
CA LYS A 65 4.24 -4.66 -5.44
C LYS A 65 2.81 -5.16 -5.65
N GLY A 66 2.15 -4.61 -6.66
CA GLY A 66 0.90 -5.17 -7.16
C GLY A 66 -0.33 -4.77 -6.35
N VAL A 67 -1.47 -4.91 -7.01
CA VAL A 67 -2.81 -4.71 -6.48
C VAL A 67 -3.73 -5.74 -7.17
N THR A 68 -4.65 -6.31 -6.41
CA THR A 68 -5.73 -7.18 -6.91
C THR A 68 -7.01 -6.37 -7.08
N GLY A 69 -7.81 -6.68 -8.09
CA GLY A 69 -9.06 -5.98 -8.39
C GLY A 69 -8.96 -4.92 -9.50
N ASN A 70 -7.78 -4.75 -10.11
CA ASN A 70 -7.56 -3.82 -11.23
C ASN A 70 -8.13 -4.39 -12.55
N ALA A 71 -9.45 -4.29 -12.75
CA ALA A 71 -10.16 -4.92 -13.86
C ALA A 71 -10.44 -4.00 -15.07
N GLY A 72 -9.97 -2.74 -15.07
CA GLY A 72 -10.28 -1.78 -16.15
C GLY A 72 -9.17 -0.79 -16.49
N SER A 73 -9.44 0.12 -17.43
CA SER A 73 -8.52 1.21 -17.78
C SER A 73 -8.70 2.32 -16.76
N GLY A 74 -7.68 2.57 -15.92
CA GLY A 74 -7.75 3.57 -14.85
C GLY A 74 -8.16 4.95 -15.36
N VAL A 75 -9.11 5.59 -14.67
CA VAL A 75 -9.51 6.98 -14.95
C VAL A 75 -8.46 7.96 -14.41
N ARG A 76 -7.83 7.61 -13.28
CA ARG A 76 -6.94 8.51 -12.51
C ARG A 76 -5.56 7.92 -12.22
N SER A 77 -5.46 6.60 -12.14
CA SER A 77 -4.25 5.89 -11.68
C SER A 77 -3.07 5.93 -12.66
N GLY A 78 -3.29 6.25 -13.94
CA GLY A 78 -2.23 6.28 -14.96
C GLY A 78 -1.62 4.91 -15.30
N VAL A 79 -1.94 3.85 -14.54
CA VAL A 79 -1.57 2.45 -14.78
C VAL A 79 -2.79 1.64 -15.22
N SER A 80 -3.35 2.01 -16.37
CA SER A 80 -4.29 1.12 -17.08
C SER A 80 -3.57 -0.18 -17.43
N LEU A 81 -4.10 -1.32 -16.98
CA LEU A 81 -3.64 -2.67 -17.34
C LEU A 81 -2.24 -3.07 -16.79
N GLY A 82 -1.63 -2.27 -15.92
CA GLY A 82 -0.39 -2.60 -15.23
C GLY A 82 -0.63 -3.26 -13.86
N ALA A 83 0.36 -3.99 -13.35
CA ALA A 83 0.42 -4.35 -11.93
C ALA A 83 0.76 -3.08 -11.13
N GLY A 84 -0.25 -2.25 -10.86
CA GLY A 84 -0.10 -1.04 -10.05
C GLY A 84 0.42 -1.36 -8.66
N ASN A 85 1.06 -0.40 -8.02
CA ASN A 85 1.73 -0.61 -6.74
C ASN A 85 1.06 0.20 -5.65
N VAL A 86 1.42 -0.12 -4.41
CA VAL A 86 0.97 0.59 -3.23
C VAL A 86 2.15 1.38 -2.69
N LYS A 87 1.94 2.66 -2.42
CA LYS A 87 2.95 3.53 -1.80
C LYS A 87 2.44 4.03 -0.46
N ILE A 88 3.21 3.83 0.60
CA ILE A 88 2.89 4.38 1.92
C ILE A 88 3.10 5.90 1.90
N ILE A 89 2.10 6.67 2.34
CA ILE A 89 2.15 8.15 2.31
C ILE A 89 2.02 8.81 3.68
N SER A 90 1.72 8.04 4.72
CA SER A 90 1.66 8.57 6.09
C SER A 90 2.22 7.55 7.08
N GLY A 91 2.58 8.04 8.26
CA GLY A 91 3.24 7.24 9.29
C GLY A 91 3.18 7.92 10.66
N SER A 92 4.01 7.43 11.58
CA SER A 92 4.14 7.99 12.91
C SER A 92 4.78 9.39 12.93
N GLN A 93 4.32 10.24 13.84
CA GLN A 93 4.90 11.58 14.06
C GLN A 93 6.13 11.56 14.98
N THR A 94 6.37 10.45 15.67
CA THR A 94 7.37 10.36 16.75
C THR A 94 8.29 9.14 16.62
N VAL A 95 7.97 8.19 15.75
CA VAL A 95 8.73 6.96 15.56
C VAL A 95 9.25 6.91 14.14
N PHE A 96 10.57 6.92 14.02
CA PHE A 96 11.28 6.95 12.76
C PHE A 96 12.24 5.78 12.66
N VAL A 97 12.33 5.18 11.48
CA VAL A 97 13.32 4.18 11.10
C VAL A 97 14.03 4.72 9.87
N GLU A 98 15.36 4.66 9.84
CA GLU A 98 16.15 5.15 8.69
C GLU A 98 15.75 6.58 8.26
N ASN A 99 15.49 7.44 9.25
CA ASN A 99 15.04 8.82 9.09
C ASN A 99 13.69 9.01 8.37
N ARG A 100 12.87 7.96 8.26
CA ARG A 100 11.53 8.02 7.69
C ARG A 100 10.49 7.58 8.72
N ALA A 101 9.32 8.22 8.68
CA ALA A 101 8.23 7.90 9.58
C ALA A 101 7.79 6.44 9.37
N VAL A 102 7.67 5.70 10.46
CA VAL A 102 7.23 4.29 10.41
C VAL A 102 5.75 4.22 10.07
N ALA A 103 5.40 3.35 9.11
CA ALA A 103 4.02 3.03 8.78
C ALA A 103 3.43 2.13 9.87
N ARG A 104 2.16 2.37 10.22
CA ARG A 104 1.41 1.53 11.15
C ARG A 104 0.09 1.14 10.54
N HIS A 105 -0.53 0.13 11.14
CA HIS A 105 -1.92 -0.17 10.87
C HIS A 105 -2.83 1.07 10.92
N GLY A 106 -3.60 1.25 9.85
CA GLY A 106 -4.53 2.37 9.65
C GLY A 106 -3.89 3.66 9.14
N ASP A 107 -2.56 3.70 8.93
CA ASP A 107 -1.93 4.79 8.19
C ASP A 107 -2.25 4.66 6.68
N LEU A 108 -2.31 5.79 5.98
CA LEU A 108 -2.74 5.90 4.59
C LEU A 108 -1.66 5.49 3.57
N CYS A 109 -2.13 4.97 2.44
CA CYS A 109 -1.33 4.68 1.26
C CYS A 109 -2.03 5.20 -0.02
N GLU A 110 -1.24 5.46 -1.04
CA GLU A 110 -1.72 5.51 -2.43
C GLU A 110 -1.74 4.10 -2.98
N MET A 111 -2.81 3.75 -3.71
CA MET A 111 -2.97 2.43 -4.32
C MET A 111 -3.09 2.57 -5.84
N ASN A 112 -2.69 1.50 -6.53
CA ASN A 112 -2.72 1.41 -7.98
C ASN A 112 -1.91 2.54 -8.65
N GLY A 113 -0.72 2.85 -8.14
CA GLY A 113 0.19 3.85 -8.73
C GLY A 113 1.30 3.23 -9.58
N SER A 114 1.97 4.05 -10.39
CA SER A 114 3.12 3.63 -11.22
C SER A 114 4.45 3.51 -10.46
N ALA A 115 4.49 3.96 -9.21
CA ALA A 115 5.67 3.91 -8.34
C ALA A 115 6.22 2.48 -8.22
#